data_AF-A0A109LP48-F1
#
_entry.id   AF-A0A109LP48-F1
#
_cell.length_a   1.000
_cell.length_b   1.000
_cell.length_c   1.000
_cell.angle_alpha   90.00
_cell.angle_beta   90.00
_cell.angle_gamma   90.00
#
_symmetry.space_group_name_H-M   'P 1'
#
loop_
_entity.id
_entity.type
_entity.pdbx_description
1 polymer ?
#
loop_
_entity_poly.entity_id
_entity_poly.type
_entity_poly.pdbx_seq_one_letter_code
_entity_poly.pdbx_strand_id
1 'polypeptide(L)'
;MLKMRTIVLSLSLILSTFAFSASGALADNSTPTYSYVLELDEEAIGEISDDPSAPQTALNSAIKVIRARIDATGQSAATVEANEDRQIVISIPFEHDRDELMDLLGIGTTLEFGVVGEEILPGDPLPSDLPAGTRILPMPDGLPSAKVRIIDGLDGSRIEEARAGFDARSDEAVVNLSFDEEGKRLFGAFTAANVDKKIAVILDGKVITVPIVREPILGGHVQISGGFTYESANELAIMLRSGSLPVPITLVEERVLN
;
A
#
# COMPACT_ATOMS: atom_id res chain seq x y z
N MET A 1 6.90 20.87 40.57
CA MET A 1 5.50 21.08 40.15
C MET A 1 5.41 20.76 38.67
N LEU A 2 5.00 19.54 38.32
CA LEU A 2 4.79 19.11 36.93
C LEU A 2 3.29 18.84 36.80
N LYS A 3 2.58 19.65 36.01
CA LYS A 3 1.13 19.53 35.81
C LYS A 3 0.90 18.40 34.81
N MET A 4 0.47 17.24 35.31
CA MET A 4 -0.05 16.14 34.50
C MET A 4 -1.32 16.63 33.79
N ARG A 5 -1.29 16.71 32.46
CA ARG A 5 -2.47 17.02 31.64
C ARG A 5 -3.18 15.70 31.35
N THR A 6 -4.35 15.52 31.96
CA THR A 6 -5.30 14.45 31.67
C THR A 6 -5.82 14.63 30.25
N ILE A 7 -5.51 13.69 29.36
CA ILE A 7 -6.14 13.59 28.03
C ILE A 7 -7.48 12.88 28.25
N VAL A 8 -8.57 13.60 28.03
CA VAL A 8 -9.94 13.06 28.06
C VAL A 8 -10.27 12.68 26.62
N LEU A 9 -10.27 11.39 26.30
CA LEU A 9 -10.84 10.87 25.05
C LEU A 9 -12.37 10.98 25.15
N SER A 10 -12.92 12.02 24.54
CA SER A 10 -14.36 12.20 24.38
C SER A 10 -14.85 11.37 23.19
N LEU A 11 -15.46 10.22 23.49
CA LEU A 11 -16.19 9.41 22.52
C LEU A 11 -17.47 10.15 22.09
N SER A 12 -17.45 10.80 20.92
CA SER A 12 -18.63 11.45 20.35
C SER A 12 -19.49 10.41 19.64
N LEU A 13 -20.54 9.92 20.30
CA LEU A 13 -21.56 9.08 19.70
C LEU A 13 -22.45 9.95 18.80
N ILE A 14 -22.21 9.93 17.48
CA ILE A 14 -23.07 10.62 16.51
C ILE A 14 -24.33 9.77 16.29
N LEU A 15 -25.39 10.08 17.04
CA LEU A 15 -26.72 9.56 16.80
C LEU A 15 -27.39 10.43 15.72
N SER A 16 -27.23 10.05 14.45
CA SER A 16 -27.97 10.64 13.34
C SER A 16 -29.45 10.32 13.48
N THR A 17 -30.26 11.30 13.89
CA THR A 17 -31.72 11.17 13.93
C THR A 17 -32.29 11.26 12.52
N PHE A 18 -32.61 10.12 11.92
CA PHE A 18 -33.50 10.07 10.76
C PHE A 18 -34.96 10.00 11.26
N ALA A 19 -35.73 11.06 11.00
CA ALA A 19 -37.16 11.07 11.27
C ALA A 19 -37.89 10.22 10.22
N PHE A 20 -38.40 9.05 10.62
CA PHE A 20 -39.28 8.24 9.76
C PHE A 20 -40.72 8.29 10.30
N SER A 21 -41.63 8.85 9.51
CA SER A 21 -43.06 8.85 9.78
C SER A 21 -43.74 7.65 9.11
N ALA A 22 -44.47 6.89 9.93
CA ALA A 22 -45.66 6.09 9.63
C ALA A 22 -45.56 4.83 8.73
N SER A 23 -45.79 3.71 9.40
CA SER A 23 -46.83 2.71 9.09
C SER A 23 -46.59 1.74 7.94
N GLY A 24 -46.23 0.50 8.31
CA GLY A 24 -46.27 -0.69 7.48
C GLY A 24 -45.12 -1.63 7.82
N ALA A 25 -45.42 -2.74 8.49
CA ALA A 25 -44.46 -3.82 8.70
C ALA A 25 -44.06 -4.39 7.34
N LEU A 26 -42.87 -4.03 6.86
CA LEU A 26 -42.18 -4.66 5.76
C LEU A 26 -40.92 -5.29 6.35
N ALA A 27 -40.64 -6.55 6.01
CA ALA A 27 -39.40 -7.20 6.36
C ALA A 27 -38.23 -6.27 5.98
N ASP A 28 -37.38 -5.97 6.94
CA ASP A 28 -36.21 -5.12 6.77
C ASP A 28 -35.24 -5.84 5.83
N ASN A 29 -35.38 -5.54 4.54
CA ASN A 29 -34.52 -6.03 3.46
C ASN A 29 -33.41 -5.01 3.20
N SER A 30 -32.95 -4.32 4.25
CA SER A 30 -31.77 -3.49 4.19
C SER A 30 -30.58 -4.39 3.83
N THR A 31 -29.94 -4.07 2.71
CA THR A 31 -28.65 -4.67 2.39
C THR A 31 -27.68 -4.24 3.49
N PRO A 32 -27.01 -5.19 4.18
CA PRO A 32 -26.09 -4.84 5.26
C PRO A 32 -25.03 -3.89 4.72
N THR A 33 -24.81 -2.79 5.44
CA THR A 33 -23.75 -1.83 5.14
C THR A 33 -22.58 -2.10 6.06
N TYR A 34 -21.46 -2.47 5.47
CA TYR A 34 -20.21 -2.72 6.19
C TYR A 34 -19.46 -1.40 6.35
N SER A 35 -19.07 -1.07 7.57
CA SER A 35 -18.39 0.18 7.91
C SER A 35 -17.03 -0.11 8.53
N TYR A 36 -15.99 0.55 8.00
CA TYR A 36 -14.62 0.44 8.46
C TYR A 36 -14.10 1.81 8.85
N VAL A 37 -13.52 1.93 10.05
CA VAL A 37 -12.85 3.14 10.50
C VAL A 37 -11.35 2.90 10.45
N LEU A 38 -10.67 3.67 9.62
CA LEU A 38 -9.22 3.65 9.45
C LEU A 38 -8.63 4.88 10.14
N GLU A 39 -7.53 4.71 10.85
CA GLU A 39 -6.80 5.79 11.52
C GLU A 39 -5.41 5.97 10.90
N LEU A 40 -5.09 7.21 10.52
CA LEU A 40 -3.77 7.61 10.06
C LEU A 40 -2.80 7.68 11.25
N ASP A 41 -1.60 7.13 11.05
CA ASP A 41 -0.53 7.11 12.06
C ASP A 41 -0.08 8.53 12.42
N GLU A 42 -0.24 8.91 13.70
CA GLU A 42 0.07 10.25 14.19
C GLU A 42 1.58 10.54 14.21
N GLU A 43 2.40 9.52 14.54
CA GLU A 43 3.84 9.65 14.63
C GLU A 43 4.43 9.90 13.24
N ALA A 44 3.98 9.13 12.24
CA ALA A 44 4.37 9.30 10.85
C ALA A 44 3.98 10.68 10.28
N ILE A 45 2.84 11.26 10.67
CA ILE A 45 2.45 12.61 10.26
C ILE A 45 3.45 13.65 10.82
N GLY A 46 3.82 13.50 12.09
CA GLY A 46 4.77 14.40 12.76
C GLY A 46 6.18 14.35 12.17
N GLU A 47 6.61 13.19 11.65
CA GLU A 47 7.90 13.05 10.96
C GLU A 47 7.92 13.77 9.61
N ILE A 48 6.79 13.86 8.91
CA ILE A 48 6.70 14.47 7.59
C ILE A 48 6.67 16.00 7.67
N SER A 49 5.98 16.56 8.66
CA SER A 49 5.80 18.01 8.76
C SER A 49 5.37 18.46 10.16
N ASP A 50 6.02 19.51 10.67
CA ASP A 50 5.62 20.22 11.89
C ASP A 50 4.42 21.19 11.68
N ASP A 51 3.86 21.25 10.47
CA ASP A 51 2.75 22.14 10.13
C ASP A 51 1.44 21.68 10.82
N PRO A 52 0.71 22.55 11.54
CA PRO A 52 -0.56 22.18 12.18
C PRO A 52 -1.66 21.72 11.19
N SER A 53 -1.52 22.00 9.90
CA SER A 53 -2.40 21.49 8.84
C SER A 53 -1.97 20.15 8.23
N ALA A 54 -0.83 19.57 8.68
CA ALA A 54 -0.33 18.31 8.19
C ALA A 54 -1.32 17.14 8.35
N PRO A 55 -2.04 16.97 9.49
CA PRO A 55 -3.02 15.89 9.63
C PRO A 55 -4.13 15.97 8.58
N GLN A 56 -4.71 17.15 8.38
CA GLN A 56 -5.80 17.33 7.40
C GLN A 56 -5.31 17.14 5.96
N THR A 57 -4.09 17.59 5.66
CA THR A 57 -3.45 17.37 4.35
C THR A 57 -3.21 15.89 4.07
N ALA A 58 -2.70 15.15 5.07
CA ALA A 58 -2.51 13.71 4.99
C ALA A 58 -3.85 12.98 4.83
N LEU A 59 -4.86 13.35 5.63
CA LEU A 59 -6.20 12.78 5.56
C LEU A 59 -6.83 12.96 4.17
N ASN A 60 -6.81 14.18 3.64
CA ASN A 60 -7.35 14.48 2.31
C ASN A 60 -6.62 13.71 1.20
N SER A 61 -5.32 13.51 1.35
CA SER A 61 -4.51 12.76 0.39
C SER A 61 -4.81 11.25 0.47
N ALA A 62 -4.91 10.71 1.69
CA ALA A 62 -5.29 9.32 1.93
C ALA A 62 -6.69 9.00 1.38
N ILE A 63 -7.69 9.87 1.60
CA ILE A 63 -9.04 9.71 1.05
C ILE A 63 -9.01 9.63 -0.48
N LYS A 64 -8.22 10.46 -1.16
CA LYS A 64 -8.09 10.43 -2.62
C LYS A 64 -7.53 9.09 -3.10
N VAL A 65 -6.48 8.60 -2.45
CA VAL A 65 -5.83 7.32 -2.78
C VAL A 65 -6.78 6.16 -2.55
N ILE A 66 -7.42 6.09 -1.37
CA ILE A 66 -8.38 5.04 -1.00
C ILE A 66 -9.56 5.02 -1.98
N ARG A 67 -10.13 6.19 -2.29
CA ARG A 67 -11.23 6.28 -3.25
C ARG A 67 -10.80 5.79 -4.63
N ALA A 68 -9.63 6.19 -5.12
CA ALA A 68 -9.11 5.71 -6.41
C ALA A 68 -8.92 4.19 -6.44
N ARG A 69 -8.49 3.58 -5.33
CA ARG A 69 -8.33 2.11 -5.20
C ARG A 69 -9.68 1.39 -5.26
N ILE A 70 -10.65 1.85 -4.47
CA ILE A 70 -12.02 1.30 -4.45
C ILE A 70 -12.73 1.49 -5.79
N ASP A 71 -12.61 2.66 -6.42
CA ASP A 71 -13.23 2.91 -7.72
C ASP A 71 -12.64 1.99 -8.80
N ALA A 72 -11.34 1.69 -8.72
CA ALA A 72 -10.65 0.83 -9.68
C ALA A 72 -11.03 -0.66 -9.57
N THR A 73 -11.62 -1.11 -8.46
CA THR A 73 -12.19 -2.46 -8.33
C THR A 73 -13.63 -2.55 -8.81
N GLY A 74 -14.22 -1.43 -9.28
CA GLY A 74 -15.61 -1.37 -9.70
C GLY A 74 -16.61 -1.26 -8.53
N GLN A 75 -16.12 -1.02 -7.32
CA GLN A 75 -16.91 -0.88 -6.10
C GLN A 75 -17.47 0.55 -5.92
N SER A 76 -18.03 1.14 -6.99
CA SER A 76 -18.42 2.56 -7.02
C SER A 76 -19.56 2.96 -6.07
N ALA A 77 -20.21 1.99 -5.40
CA ALA A 77 -21.24 2.26 -4.41
C ALA A 77 -20.67 2.51 -3.00
N ALA A 78 -19.38 2.25 -2.77
CA ALA A 78 -18.72 2.50 -1.51
C ALA A 78 -18.54 4.02 -1.26
N THR A 79 -18.70 4.45 -0.01
CA THR A 79 -18.39 5.82 0.42
C THR A 79 -17.06 5.84 1.16
N VAL A 80 -16.33 6.94 1.01
CA VAL A 80 -15.05 7.19 1.69
C VAL A 80 -15.09 8.62 2.20
N GLU A 81 -15.19 8.79 3.51
CA GLU A 81 -15.42 10.09 4.15
C GLU A 81 -14.46 10.33 5.32
N ALA A 82 -14.15 11.59 5.59
CA ALA A 82 -13.45 11.97 6.81
C ALA A 82 -14.43 11.92 7.99
N ASN A 83 -14.02 11.36 9.13
CA ASN A 83 -14.82 11.31 10.36
C ASN A 83 -14.24 12.20 11.47
N GLU A 84 -12.92 12.21 11.62
CA GLU A 84 -12.17 13.04 12.56
C GLU A 84 -10.85 13.52 11.90
N ASP A 85 -10.00 14.25 12.63
CA ASP A 85 -8.76 14.85 12.12
C ASP A 85 -7.79 13.84 11.48
N ARG A 86 -7.89 12.56 11.85
CA ARG A 86 -7.04 11.46 11.36
C ARG A 86 -7.83 10.20 10.98
N GLN A 87 -9.15 10.26 10.91
CA GLN A 87 -9.98 9.08 10.67
C GLN A 87 -10.72 9.12 9.34
N ILE A 88 -10.69 7.99 8.64
CA ILE A 88 -11.42 7.76 7.39
C ILE A 88 -12.47 6.68 7.66
N VAL A 89 -13.71 6.96 7.32
CA VAL A 89 -14.80 5.98 7.33
C VAL A 89 -15.05 5.51 5.91
N ILE A 90 -14.99 4.21 5.72
CA ILE A 90 -15.37 3.53 4.48
C ILE A 90 -16.69 2.80 4.75
N SER A 91 -17.71 3.04 3.91
CA SER A 91 -18.97 2.30 3.99
C SER A 91 -19.26 1.59 2.67
N ILE A 92 -19.47 0.28 2.74
CA ILE A 92 -19.68 -0.58 1.58
C ILE A 92 -21.08 -1.22 1.68
N PRO A 93 -22.03 -0.88 0.79
CA PRO A 93 -23.41 -1.35 0.87
C PRO A 93 -23.61 -2.73 0.21
N PHE A 94 -22.63 -3.63 0.32
CA PHE A 94 -22.67 -4.98 -0.22
C PHE A 94 -21.65 -5.88 0.49
N GLU A 95 -21.91 -7.18 0.44
CA GLU A 95 -20.98 -8.21 0.93
C GLU A 95 -19.72 -8.25 0.06
N HIS A 96 -18.57 -8.37 0.69
CA HIS A 96 -17.26 -8.38 0.07
C HIS A 96 -16.28 -9.13 0.98
N ASP A 97 -15.12 -9.50 0.45
CA ASP A 97 -14.03 -10.04 1.25
C ASP A 97 -13.30 -8.90 1.97
N ARG A 98 -13.23 -9.01 3.30
CA ARG A 98 -12.66 -8.00 4.17
C ARG A 98 -11.14 -7.97 4.11
N ASP A 99 -10.49 -9.12 3.97
CA ASP A 99 -9.04 -9.17 3.90
C ASP A 99 -8.56 -8.67 2.53
N GLU A 100 -9.26 -9.01 1.45
CA GLU A 100 -9.02 -8.45 0.11
C GLU A 100 -9.18 -6.92 0.08
N LEU A 101 -10.21 -6.39 0.77
CA LEU A 101 -10.36 -4.95 0.93
C LEU A 101 -9.16 -4.33 1.67
N MET A 102 -8.72 -4.91 2.78
CA MET A 102 -7.61 -4.34 3.55
C MET A 102 -6.29 -4.38 2.77
N ASP A 103 -6.06 -5.44 2.00
CA ASP A 103 -4.92 -5.57 1.09
C ASP A 103 -4.98 -4.52 -0.02
N LEU A 104 -6.15 -4.35 -0.66
CA LEU A 104 -6.39 -3.32 -1.67
C LEU A 104 -6.16 -1.91 -1.12
N LEU A 105 -6.70 -1.62 0.06
CA LEU A 105 -6.54 -0.34 0.75
C LEU A 105 -5.10 -0.07 1.12
N GLY A 106 -4.25 -1.09 1.06
CA GLY A 106 -2.81 -0.95 1.08
C GLY A 106 -2.37 -0.35 2.39
N ILE A 107 -2.80 -0.99 3.48
CA ILE A 107 -2.25 -0.82 4.82
C ILE A 107 -0.74 -1.14 4.74
N GLY A 108 0.03 -0.12 4.34
CA GLY A 108 1.38 -0.23 3.76
C GLY A 108 1.32 -0.36 2.24
N THR A 109 1.83 0.64 1.50
CA THR A 109 2.17 0.47 0.06
C THR A 109 3.46 1.20 -0.27
N THR A 110 4.60 0.59 0.08
CA THR A 110 5.91 1.05 -0.36
C THR A 110 6.49 0.04 -1.33
N LEU A 111 6.44 0.37 -2.63
CA LEU A 111 7.21 -0.36 -3.63
C LEU A 111 8.63 0.20 -3.63
N GLU A 112 9.61 -0.67 -3.48
CA GLU A 112 11.03 -0.32 -3.49
C GLU A 112 11.82 -1.29 -4.36
N PHE A 113 12.97 -0.83 -4.83
CA PHE A 113 13.91 -1.63 -5.60
C PHE A 113 15.27 -1.65 -4.90
N GLY A 114 15.95 -2.80 -4.96
CA GLY A 114 17.29 -2.93 -4.37
C GLY A 114 18.17 -3.96 -5.06
N VAL A 115 19.49 -3.88 -4.84
CA VAL A 115 20.42 -4.92 -5.26
C VAL A 115 20.48 -5.99 -4.17
N VAL A 116 20.33 -7.25 -4.55
CA VAL A 116 20.54 -8.38 -3.64
C VAL A 116 22.04 -8.64 -3.52
N GLY A 117 22.52 -8.65 -2.29
CA GLY A 117 23.89 -8.95 -1.90
C GLY A 117 24.02 -10.33 -1.27
N GLU A 118 24.83 -10.40 -0.22
CA GLU A 118 25.16 -11.62 0.50
C GLU A 118 23.93 -12.22 1.21
N GLU A 119 23.77 -13.54 1.07
CA GLU A 119 22.77 -14.34 1.80
C GLU A 119 23.22 -14.55 3.26
N ILE A 120 22.25 -14.59 4.16
CA ILE A 120 22.42 -14.86 5.59
C ILE A 120 21.80 -16.21 5.87
N LEU A 121 22.64 -17.22 6.13
CA LEU A 121 22.18 -18.58 6.38
C LEU A 121 21.59 -18.72 7.79
N PRO A 122 20.66 -19.67 8.00
CA PRO A 122 20.16 -19.96 9.34
C PRO A 122 21.31 -20.29 10.31
N GLY A 123 21.43 -19.51 11.37
CA GLY A 123 22.48 -19.66 12.39
C GLY A 123 23.69 -18.75 12.19
N ASP A 124 23.79 -18.03 11.07
CA ASP A 124 24.80 -16.99 10.91
C ASP A 124 24.52 -15.83 11.88
N PRO A 125 25.57 -15.21 12.46
CA PRO A 125 25.39 -14.01 13.25
C PRO A 125 24.87 -12.88 12.36
N LEU A 126 23.83 -12.17 12.83
CA LEU A 126 23.37 -10.98 12.15
C LEU A 126 24.46 -9.91 12.16
N PRO A 127 24.79 -9.29 11.01
CA PRO A 127 25.71 -8.16 10.95
C PRO A 127 25.25 -7.03 11.89
N SER A 128 26.16 -6.53 12.73
CA SER A 128 25.87 -5.39 13.61
C SER A 128 25.85 -4.06 12.88
N ASP A 129 26.62 -3.95 11.78
CA ASP A 129 26.71 -2.75 10.96
C ASP A 129 26.34 -3.09 9.51
N LEU A 130 25.31 -2.41 9.00
CA LEU A 130 24.91 -2.49 7.60
C LEU A 130 25.34 -1.21 6.87
N PRO A 131 25.80 -1.32 5.60
CA PRO A 131 26.00 -0.15 4.78
C PRO A 131 24.71 0.68 4.66
N ALA A 132 24.85 1.99 4.45
CA ALA A 132 23.70 2.88 4.27
C ALA A 132 22.73 2.34 3.20
N GLY A 133 21.43 2.44 3.48
CA GLY A 133 20.36 1.94 2.61
C GLY A 133 20.26 0.42 2.50
N THR A 134 20.97 -0.36 3.34
CA THR A 134 20.91 -1.83 3.32
C THR A 134 20.00 -2.38 4.40
N ARG A 135 19.09 -3.28 4.03
CA ARG A 135 18.21 -4.05 4.93
C ARG A 135 18.47 -5.55 4.78
N ILE A 136 18.24 -6.32 5.83
CA ILE A 136 18.21 -7.79 5.75
C ILE A 136 16.75 -8.18 5.52
N LEU A 137 16.46 -8.74 4.35
CA LEU A 137 15.10 -9.10 3.97
C LEU A 137 14.99 -10.61 3.77
N PRO A 138 13.88 -11.25 4.19
CA PRO A 138 13.58 -12.62 3.81
C PRO A 138 13.38 -12.68 2.29
N MET A 139 13.99 -13.68 1.65
CA MET A 139 13.80 -13.94 0.23
C MET A 139 12.54 -14.79 0.03
N PRO A 140 11.90 -14.74 -1.15
CA PRO A 140 10.73 -15.57 -1.45
C PRO A 140 11.07 -17.07 -1.42
N ASP A 141 10.02 -17.90 -1.37
CA ASP A 141 10.10 -19.38 -1.49
C ASP A 141 10.94 -20.10 -0.42
N GLY A 142 11.05 -19.50 0.78
CA GLY A 142 11.79 -20.08 1.89
C GLY A 142 13.31 -20.03 1.69
N LEU A 143 13.79 -19.24 0.74
CA LEU A 143 15.21 -18.96 0.57
C LEU A 143 15.75 -18.18 1.78
N PRO A 144 17.05 -18.34 2.11
CA PRO A 144 17.68 -17.59 3.19
C PRO A 144 17.50 -16.07 2.99
N SER A 145 17.43 -15.33 4.08
CA SER A 145 17.43 -13.86 4.01
C SER A 145 18.68 -13.36 3.31
N ALA A 146 18.63 -12.18 2.71
CA ALA A 146 19.81 -11.56 2.10
C ALA A 146 19.91 -10.08 2.46
N LYS A 147 21.14 -9.55 2.41
CA LYS A 147 21.38 -8.11 2.44
C LYS A 147 20.86 -7.51 1.13
N VAL A 148 19.92 -6.59 1.23
CA VAL A 148 19.36 -5.87 0.09
C VAL A 148 19.65 -4.40 0.24
N ARG A 149 20.41 -3.83 -0.71
CA ARG A 149 20.70 -2.41 -0.74
C ARG A 149 19.67 -1.69 -1.58
N ILE A 150 18.79 -0.96 -0.90
CA ILE A 150 17.70 -0.16 -1.47
C ILE A 150 18.26 1.03 -2.24
N ILE A 151 17.53 1.43 -3.26
CA ILE A 151 17.86 2.58 -4.09
C ILE A 151 16.96 3.74 -3.68
N ASP A 152 17.57 4.79 -3.15
CA ASP A 152 16.83 5.97 -2.71
C ASP A 152 16.11 6.65 -3.90
N GLY A 153 14.85 7.02 -3.68
CA GLY A 153 14.04 7.78 -4.64
C GLY A 153 13.53 7.00 -5.85
N LEU A 154 13.82 5.71 -5.95
CA LEU A 154 13.23 4.78 -6.91
C LEU A 154 12.21 3.90 -6.19
N ASP A 155 11.00 4.41 -6.09
CA ASP A 155 9.87 3.81 -5.38
C ASP A 155 8.56 3.93 -6.18
N GLY A 156 7.46 3.51 -5.58
CA GLY A 156 6.12 3.60 -6.19
C GLY A 156 5.70 5.00 -6.62
N SER A 157 6.24 6.09 -6.04
CA SER A 157 5.92 7.47 -6.43
C SER A 157 6.44 7.84 -7.82
N ARG A 158 7.37 7.04 -8.37
CA ARG A 158 7.94 7.22 -9.71
C ARG A 158 7.18 6.46 -10.80
N ILE A 159 6.10 5.77 -10.45
CA ILE A 159 5.29 5.01 -11.41
C ILE A 159 4.32 5.97 -12.11
N GLU A 160 4.44 6.07 -13.43
CA GLU A 160 3.48 6.77 -14.28
C GLU A 160 2.30 5.86 -14.64
N GLU A 161 2.58 4.57 -14.85
CA GLU A 161 1.58 3.59 -15.26
C GLU A 161 1.85 2.20 -14.69
N ALA A 162 0.79 1.49 -14.26
CA ALA A 162 0.86 0.08 -13.87
C ALA A 162 -0.38 -0.67 -14.38
N ARG A 163 -0.19 -1.82 -15.04
CA ARG A 163 -1.29 -2.65 -15.55
C ARG A 163 -0.98 -4.13 -15.37
N ALA A 164 -1.99 -4.89 -14.92
CA ALA A 164 -1.96 -6.33 -15.05
C ALA A 164 -2.07 -6.76 -16.50
N GLY A 165 -1.42 -7.87 -16.84
CA GLY A 165 -1.50 -8.49 -18.14
C GLY A 165 -0.97 -9.92 -18.08
N PHE A 166 -0.75 -10.49 -19.26
CA PHE A 166 -0.13 -11.80 -19.42
C PHE A 166 1.17 -11.65 -20.19
N ASP A 167 2.22 -12.37 -19.76
CA ASP A 167 3.43 -12.47 -20.53
C ASP A 167 3.18 -13.29 -21.80
N ALA A 168 3.57 -12.75 -22.95
CA ALA A 168 3.25 -13.32 -24.25
C ALA A 168 3.92 -14.68 -24.54
N ARG A 169 4.93 -15.07 -23.74
CA ARG A 169 5.68 -16.31 -23.95
C ARG A 169 5.27 -17.41 -22.98
N SER A 170 5.04 -17.04 -21.73
CA SER A 170 4.75 -17.97 -20.64
C SER A 170 3.27 -18.07 -20.31
N ASP A 171 2.42 -17.14 -20.78
CA ASP A 171 1.00 -17.02 -20.41
C ASP A 171 0.80 -16.80 -18.89
N GLU A 172 1.86 -16.39 -18.19
CA GLU A 172 1.81 -16.07 -16.76
C GLU A 172 1.27 -14.66 -16.54
N ALA A 173 0.52 -14.47 -15.45
CA ALA A 173 0.06 -13.15 -15.05
C ALA A 173 1.24 -12.30 -14.55
N VAL A 174 1.30 -11.06 -15.02
CA VAL A 174 2.39 -10.12 -14.77
C VAL A 174 1.86 -8.72 -14.52
N VAL A 175 2.67 -7.89 -13.85
CA VAL A 175 2.42 -6.45 -13.71
C VAL A 175 3.40 -5.69 -14.60
N ASN A 176 2.88 -4.99 -15.61
CA ASN A 176 3.65 -4.12 -16.47
C ASN A 176 3.63 -2.70 -15.90
N LEU A 177 4.81 -2.11 -15.74
CA LEU A 177 5.04 -0.79 -15.17
C LEU A 177 5.73 0.12 -16.18
N SER A 178 5.41 1.41 -16.13
CA SER A 178 6.19 2.47 -16.74
C SER A 178 6.52 3.52 -15.68
N PHE A 179 7.78 3.91 -15.60
CA PHE A 179 8.22 4.99 -14.74
C PHE A 179 8.06 6.35 -15.42
N ASP A 180 7.90 7.41 -14.60
CA ASP A 180 8.08 8.79 -15.04
C ASP A 180 9.54 9.05 -15.51
N GLU A 181 9.82 10.23 -16.07
CA GLU A 181 11.15 10.56 -16.60
C GLU A 181 12.28 10.44 -15.55
N GLU A 182 12.01 10.77 -14.29
CA GLU A 182 13.00 10.67 -13.23
C GLU A 182 13.22 9.22 -12.80
N GLY A 183 12.16 8.44 -12.65
CA GLY A 183 12.20 7.00 -12.37
C GLY A 183 12.89 6.23 -13.48
N LYS A 184 12.63 6.56 -14.75
CA LYS A 184 13.34 6.00 -15.92
C LYS A 184 14.84 6.28 -15.86
N ARG A 185 15.24 7.50 -15.51
CA ARG A 185 16.65 7.88 -15.34
C ARG A 185 17.31 7.10 -14.20
N LEU A 186 16.66 7.02 -13.04
CA LEU A 186 17.14 6.30 -11.87
C LEU A 186 17.24 4.80 -12.13
N PHE A 187 16.18 4.19 -12.67
CA PHE A 187 16.11 2.77 -12.99
C PHE A 187 17.10 2.37 -14.09
N GLY A 188 17.27 3.21 -15.12
CA GLY A 188 18.26 2.99 -16.17
C GLY A 188 19.69 3.02 -15.63
N ALA A 189 20.03 4.00 -14.79
CA ALA A 189 21.35 4.06 -14.15
C ALA A 189 21.57 2.87 -13.19
N PHE A 190 20.53 2.50 -12.44
CA PHE A 190 20.55 1.36 -11.53
C PHE A 190 20.82 0.04 -12.26
N THR A 191 20.05 -0.26 -13.29
CA THR A 191 20.21 -1.52 -14.04
C THR A 191 21.53 -1.55 -14.80
N ALA A 192 21.99 -0.42 -15.35
CA ALA A 192 23.31 -0.33 -15.99
C ALA A 192 24.48 -0.68 -15.05
N ALA A 193 24.39 -0.28 -13.77
CA ALA A 193 25.42 -0.57 -12.77
C ALA A 193 25.34 -2.00 -12.19
N ASN A 194 24.27 -2.73 -12.49
CA ASN A 194 23.94 -4.01 -11.86
C ASN A 194 23.60 -5.12 -12.86
N VAL A 195 24.12 -5.05 -14.08
CA VAL A 195 24.07 -6.15 -15.04
C VAL A 195 24.66 -7.43 -14.42
N ASP A 196 24.01 -8.55 -14.71
CA ASP A 196 24.25 -9.90 -14.16
C ASP A 196 24.05 -10.04 -12.65
N LYS A 197 23.46 -9.04 -11.99
CA LYS A 197 23.11 -9.11 -10.56
C LYS A 197 21.62 -9.36 -10.36
N LYS A 198 21.32 -9.99 -9.23
CA LYS A 198 19.96 -10.12 -8.70
C LYS A 198 19.51 -8.77 -8.14
N ILE A 199 18.30 -8.37 -8.47
CA ILE A 199 17.64 -7.22 -7.87
C ILE A 199 16.39 -7.70 -7.14
N ALA A 200 16.03 -7.06 -6.04
CA ALA A 200 14.81 -7.33 -5.31
C ALA A 200 13.77 -6.28 -5.70
N VAL A 201 12.55 -6.75 -5.97
CA VAL A 201 11.35 -5.92 -5.95
C VAL A 201 10.68 -6.16 -4.62
N ILE A 202 10.44 -5.08 -3.88
CA ILE A 202 10.02 -5.13 -2.48
C ILE A 202 8.70 -4.39 -2.38
N LEU A 203 7.72 -5.01 -1.75
CA LEU A 203 6.44 -4.42 -1.42
C LEU A 203 6.25 -4.51 0.09
N ASP A 204 6.18 -3.36 0.76
CA ASP A 204 5.95 -3.27 2.21
C ASP A 204 6.95 -4.08 3.03
N GLY A 205 8.23 -3.95 2.64
CA GLY A 205 9.33 -4.65 3.27
C GLY A 205 9.41 -6.15 2.97
N LYS A 206 8.49 -6.70 2.16
CA LYS A 206 8.53 -8.10 1.70
C LYS A 206 9.06 -8.17 0.28
N VAL A 207 10.04 -9.05 0.05
CA VAL A 207 10.56 -9.30 -1.30
C VAL A 207 9.56 -10.15 -2.07
N ILE A 208 8.96 -9.57 -3.12
CA ILE A 208 7.96 -10.27 -3.94
C ILE A 208 8.59 -10.99 -5.13
N THR A 209 9.71 -10.50 -5.65
CA THR A 209 10.45 -11.17 -6.74
C THR A 209 11.92 -10.77 -6.77
N VAL A 210 12.76 -11.66 -7.30
CA VAL A 210 14.22 -11.49 -7.37
C VAL A 210 14.76 -11.74 -8.79
N PRO A 211 14.47 -10.88 -9.77
CA PRO A 211 14.95 -11.06 -11.14
C PRO A 211 16.45 -10.77 -11.28
N ILE A 212 17.05 -11.31 -12.35
CA ILE A 212 18.42 -11.00 -12.76
C ILE A 212 18.37 -9.93 -13.86
N VAL A 213 19.12 -8.85 -13.68
CA VAL A 213 19.28 -7.82 -14.71
C VAL A 213 20.19 -8.35 -15.80
N ARG A 214 19.64 -8.61 -16.99
CA ARG A 214 20.41 -9.14 -18.13
C ARG A 214 21.05 -8.06 -19.00
N GLU A 215 20.41 -6.90 -19.06
CA GLU A 215 20.86 -5.75 -19.82
C GLU A 215 20.34 -4.45 -19.16
N PRO A 216 20.97 -3.30 -19.44
CA PRO A 216 20.47 -2.01 -18.94
C PRO A 216 19.05 -1.71 -19.46
N ILE A 217 18.14 -1.35 -18.56
CA ILE A 217 16.74 -1.04 -18.89
C ILE A 217 16.59 0.49 -18.95
N LEU A 218 16.86 1.07 -20.12
CA LEU A 218 16.85 2.52 -20.32
C LEU A 218 15.48 3.08 -20.74
N GLY A 219 14.56 2.19 -21.11
CA GLY A 219 13.22 2.56 -21.60
C GLY A 219 12.23 2.93 -20.50
N GLY A 220 12.51 2.65 -19.23
CA GLY A 220 11.60 2.93 -18.12
C GLY A 220 10.40 1.97 -18.02
N HIS A 221 10.32 0.95 -18.89
CA HIS A 221 9.29 -0.09 -18.84
C HIS A 221 9.83 -1.33 -18.13
N VAL A 222 9.06 -1.86 -17.18
CA VAL A 222 9.42 -3.02 -16.37
C VAL A 222 8.25 -3.99 -16.31
N GLN A 223 8.56 -5.28 -16.32
CA GLN A 223 7.58 -6.32 -16.05
C GLN A 223 7.96 -7.01 -14.74
N ILE A 224 7.02 -7.06 -13.81
CA ILE A 224 7.14 -7.81 -12.55
C ILE A 224 6.41 -9.13 -12.73
N SER A 225 7.14 -10.22 -12.58
CA SER A 225 6.62 -11.59 -12.52
C SER A 225 6.92 -12.22 -11.16
N GLY A 226 6.13 -13.20 -10.74
CA GLY A 226 6.25 -13.80 -9.41
C GLY A 226 5.20 -14.87 -9.08
N GLY A 227 4.65 -15.56 -10.10
CA GLY A 227 3.60 -16.56 -9.87
C GLY A 227 2.24 -15.95 -9.48
N PHE A 228 1.96 -14.74 -9.94
CA PHE A 228 0.68 -14.08 -9.66
C PHE A 228 -0.49 -14.80 -10.32
N THR A 229 -1.67 -14.65 -9.71
CA THR A 229 -2.94 -14.77 -10.43
C THR A 229 -3.22 -13.44 -11.16
N TYR A 230 -4.10 -13.46 -12.17
CA TYR A 230 -4.50 -12.20 -12.82
C TYR A 230 -5.11 -11.20 -11.83
N GLU A 231 -5.90 -11.70 -10.87
CA GLU A 231 -6.55 -10.92 -9.82
C GLU A 231 -5.52 -10.21 -8.91
N SER A 232 -4.59 -10.97 -8.32
CA SER A 232 -3.51 -10.39 -7.49
C SER A 232 -2.57 -9.46 -8.28
N ALA A 233 -2.31 -9.75 -9.56
CA ALA A 233 -1.58 -8.82 -10.42
C ALA A 233 -2.37 -7.51 -10.66
N ASN A 234 -3.69 -7.60 -10.78
CA ASN A 234 -4.56 -6.45 -10.99
C ASN A 234 -4.67 -5.58 -9.73
N GLU A 235 -4.83 -6.19 -8.56
CA GLU A 235 -4.79 -5.51 -7.26
C GLU A 235 -3.47 -4.76 -7.09
N LEU A 236 -2.33 -5.43 -7.31
CA LEU A 236 -1.02 -4.79 -7.26
C LEU A 236 -0.94 -3.62 -8.24
N ALA A 237 -1.40 -3.80 -9.49
CA ALA A 237 -1.40 -2.72 -10.46
C ALA A 237 -2.28 -1.52 -10.03
N ILE A 238 -3.43 -1.78 -9.39
CA ILE A 238 -4.30 -0.73 -8.82
C ILE A 238 -3.56 0.01 -7.72
N MET A 239 -2.97 -0.71 -6.75
CA MET A 239 -2.23 -0.13 -5.63
C MET A 239 -1.10 0.78 -6.12
N LEU A 240 -0.35 0.34 -7.13
CA LEU A 240 0.78 1.09 -7.69
C LEU A 240 0.33 2.34 -8.47
N ARG A 241 -0.77 2.29 -9.24
CA ARG A 241 -1.30 3.47 -9.96
C ARG A 241 -1.94 4.49 -9.05
N SER A 242 -2.61 4.05 -8.00
CA SER A 242 -3.32 4.94 -7.08
C SER A 242 -2.36 5.77 -6.22
N GLY A 243 -1.06 5.50 -6.31
CA GLY A 243 -0.01 6.16 -5.54
C GLY A 243 0.13 5.60 -4.13
N SER A 244 1.14 6.09 -3.41
CA SER A 244 1.37 5.74 -2.01
C SER A 244 0.41 6.50 -1.09
N LEU A 245 0.04 5.85 0.01
CA LEU A 245 -0.56 6.58 1.12
C LEU A 245 0.47 7.56 1.72
N PRO A 246 0.04 8.76 2.14
CA PRO A 246 0.94 9.76 2.70
C PRO A 246 1.55 9.30 4.03
N VAL A 247 0.82 8.49 4.80
CA VAL A 247 1.25 7.87 6.05
C VAL A 247 0.60 6.50 6.17
N PRO A 248 1.17 5.59 6.98
CA PRO A 248 0.50 4.34 7.34
C PRO A 248 -0.89 4.60 7.92
N ILE A 249 -1.79 3.66 7.67
CA ILE A 249 -3.15 3.64 8.21
C ILE A 249 -3.36 2.33 8.96
N THR A 250 -4.26 2.31 9.93
CA THR A 250 -4.62 1.09 10.67
C THR A 250 -6.14 0.97 10.76
N LEU A 251 -6.66 -0.26 10.73
CA LEU A 251 -8.07 -0.49 11.00
C LEU A 251 -8.31 -0.44 12.51
N VAL A 252 -9.12 0.53 12.96
CA VAL A 252 -9.44 0.72 14.38
C VAL A 252 -10.84 0.26 14.74
N GLU A 253 -11.75 0.19 13.76
CA GLU A 253 -13.10 -0.29 13.99
C GLU A 253 -13.72 -0.91 12.74
N GLU A 254 -14.52 -1.95 12.95
CA GLU A 254 -15.30 -2.64 11.92
C GLU A 254 -16.71 -2.90 12.46
N ARG A 255 -17.74 -2.52 11.69
CA ARG A 255 -19.15 -2.73 12.06
C ARG A 255 -19.98 -3.15 10.84
N VAL A 256 -20.95 -4.02 11.07
CA VAL A 256 -22.01 -4.33 10.10
C VAL A 256 -23.28 -3.63 10.56
N LEU A 257 -23.82 -2.75 9.72
CA LEU A 257 -25.04 -1.98 9.96
C LEU A 257 -26.19 -2.65 9.20
N ASN A 258 -27.27 -2.96 9.91
CA ASN A 258 -28.50 -3.53 9.35
C ASN A 258 -29.64 -2.53 9.47
#